data_AF-A0A7H8XWQ3-F1
#
_entry.id   AF-A0A7H8XWQ3-F1
#
_cell.length_a   1.000
_cell.length_b   1.000
_cell.length_c   1.000
_cell.angle_alpha   90.00
_cell.angle_beta   90.00
_cell.angle_gamma   90.00
#
_symmetry.space_group_name_H-M   'P 1'
#
loop_
_entity.id
_entity.type
_entity.pdbx_description
1 polymer ?
#
loop_
_entity_poly.entity_id
_entity_poly.type
_entity_poly.pdbx_seq_one_letter_code
_entity_poly.pdbx_strand_id
1 'polypeptide(L)'
;MSGAFVVALASPSQAAVSCSGTVTYSESYGPGELTIFYNTSNGGTNSACFYHKGAAYGVAAPTYVRAYRCTQQSGEGQPCTVAASSSEDFGNYAYYAGPRGVTGTANYCVAAVGYIDWQGYRYTISSGRQGC
;
A
#
# COMPACT_ATOMS: atom_id res chain seq x y z
N MET A 1 -18.95 50.06 -2.85
CA MET A 1 -18.62 48.80 -3.54
C MET A 1 -17.87 47.93 -2.55
N SER A 2 -18.57 47.05 -1.83
CA SER A 2 -17.96 46.18 -0.81
C SER A 2 -17.71 44.81 -1.42
N GLY A 3 -16.44 44.47 -1.66
CA GLY A 3 -16.02 43.17 -2.15
C GLY A 3 -15.87 42.19 -0.99
N ALA A 4 -16.65 41.11 -0.99
CA ALA A 4 -16.49 40.00 -0.08
C ALA A 4 -15.28 39.16 -0.52
N PHE A 5 -14.25 39.10 0.31
CA PHE A 5 -13.13 38.16 0.13
C PHE A 5 -13.59 36.77 0.56
N VAL A 6 -13.66 35.85 -0.40
CA VAL A 6 -13.95 34.43 -0.14
C VAL A 6 -12.64 33.75 0.27
N VAL A 7 -12.52 33.38 1.55
CA VAL A 7 -11.39 32.57 2.03
C VAL A 7 -11.68 31.12 1.66
N ALA A 8 -11.04 30.63 0.60
CA ALA A 8 -11.06 29.21 0.26
C ALA A 8 -10.25 28.43 1.31
N LEU A 9 -10.94 27.65 2.14
CA LEU A 9 -10.28 26.67 3.00
C LEU A 9 -9.63 25.62 2.09
N ALA A 10 -8.29 25.59 2.05
CA ALA A 10 -7.57 24.56 1.33
C ALA A 10 -7.94 23.20 1.93
N SER A 11 -8.38 22.27 1.09
CA SER A 11 -8.57 20.87 1.47
C SER A 11 -7.28 20.37 2.14
N PRO A 12 -7.35 19.58 3.23
CA PRO A 12 -6.15 19.00 3.82
C PRO A 12 -5.37 18.31 2.70
N SER A 13 -4.09 18.64 2.54
CA SER A 13 -3.28 18.04 1.49
C SER A 13 -3.35 16.54 1.69
N GLN A 14 -3.98 15.82 0.76
CA GLN A 14 -3.93 14.37 0.75
C GLN A 14 -2.45 14.01 0.65
N ALA A 15 -1.86 13.57 1.76
CA ALA A 15 -0.52 13.04 1.69
C ALA A 15 -0.50 11.96 0.64
N ALA A 16 0.41 12.13 -0.31
CA ALA A 16 0.46 11.30 -1.48
C ALA A 16 0.61 9.85 -1.00
N VAL A 17 -0.40 9.03 -1.27
CA VAL A 17 -0.23 7.59 -1.30
C VAL A 17 0.90 7.36 -2.29
N SER A 18 2.05 6.94 -1.77
CA SER A 18 3.30 6.85 -2.53
C SER A 18 4.06 5.61 -2.12
N CYS A 19 4.82 5.04 -3.06
CA CYS A 19 5.77 3.98 -2.78
C CYS A 19 7.05 4.57 -2.17
N SER A 20 6.90 5.41 -1.14
CA SER A 20 7.97 6.13 -0.48
C SER A 20 7.58 6.46 0.97
N GLY A 21 8.57 6.66 1.83
CA GLY A 21 8.40 6.82 3.26
C GLY A 21 9.20 5.78 4.03
N THR A 22 8.83 5.56 5.29
CA THR A 22 9.49 4.56 6.14
C THR A 22 8.98 3.18 5.76
N VAL A 23 9.86 2.26 5.36
CA VAL A 23 9.49 0.86 5.14
C VAL A 23 9.16 0.22 6.48
N THR A 24 7.94 -0.30 6.60
CA THR A 24 7.44 -1.03 7.77
C THR A 24 7.41 -2.54 7.56
N TYR A 25 7.39 -2.96 6.29
CA TYR A 25 7.48 -4.36 5.90
C TYR A 25 8.01 -4.45 4.48
N SER A 26 8.84 -5.45 4.21
CA SER A 26 9.27 -5.81 2.86
C SER A 26 9.55 -7.30 2.81
N GLU A 27 8.93 -7.99 1.86
CA GLU A 27 9.17 -9.41 1.61
C GLU A 27 9.25 -9.68 0.12
N SER A 28 10.21 -10.51 -0.28
CA SER A 28 10.40 -10.95 -1.65
C SER A 28 10.03 -12.42 -1.79
N TYR A 29 9.28 -12.75 -2.83
CA TYR A 29 8.96 -14.12 -3.21
C TYR A 29 8.92 -14.26 -4.73
N GLY A 30 9.76 -15.15 -5.25
CA GLY A 30 9.92 -15.32 -6.69
C GLY A 30 10.33 -14.01 -7.38
N PRO A 31 9.64 -13.61 -8.47
CA PRO A 31 9.95 -12.38 -9.21
C PRO A 31 9.27 -11.13 -8.64
N GLY A 32 8.70 -11.19 -7.43
CA GLY A 32 7.95 -10.10 -6.81
C GLY A 32 8.46 -9.70 -5.43
N GLU A 33 8.25 -8.45 -5.05
CA GLU A 33 8.47 -7.93 -3.70
C GLU A 33 7.28 -7.08 -3.27
N LEU A 34 6.68 -7.41 -2.11
CA LEU A 34 5.65 -6.61 -1.47
C LEU A 34 6.28 -5.71 -0.41
N THR A 35 6.08 -4.40 -0.53
CA THR A 35 6.59 -3.43 0.43
C THR A 35 5.47 -2.56 0.98
N ILE A 36 5.46 -2.34 2.29
CA ILE A 36 4.57 -1.42 2.99
C ILE A 36 5.38 -0.23 3.50
N PHE A 37 4.98 0.96 3.09
CA PHE A 37 5.51 2.24 3.53
C PHE A 37 4.57 2.89 4.54
N TYR A 38 5.11 3.56 5.54
CA TYR A 38 4.39 4.40 6.48
C TYR A 38 4.76 5.87 6.28
N ASN A 39 3.74 6.73 6.35
CA ASN A 39 3.87 8.17 6.38
C ASN A 39 3.02 8.72 7.54
N THR A 40 3.54 9.68 8.30
CA THR A 40 2.87 10.26 9.48
C THR A 40 1.66 11.13 9.16
N SER A 41 1.41 11.43 7.88
CA SER A 41 0.32 12.29 7.46
C SER A 41 -1.07 11.68 7.66
N ASN A 42 -2.11 12.52 7.78
CA ASN A 42 -3.53 12.13 7.91
C ASN A 42 -3.81 11.14 9.07
N GLY A 43 -3.12 11.30 10.20
CA GLY A 43 -3.25 10.38 11.34
C GLY A 43 -2.62 9.01 11.06
N GLY A 44 -1.54 8.99 10.29
CA GLY A 44 -0.88 7.78 9.78
C GLY A 44 -1.50 7.33 8.47
N THR A 45 -0.67 7.18 7.44
CA THR A 45 -1.04 6.59 6.15
C THR A 45 -0.03 5.51 5.81
N ASN A 46 -0.49 4.28 5.65
CA ASN A 46 0.35 3.22 5.10
C ASN A 46 0.01 3.01 3.63
N SER A 47 1.03 2.80 2.81
CA SER A 47 0.91 2.54 1.38
C SER A 47 1.60 1.23 1.03
N ALA A 48 0.97 0.40 0.20
CA ALA A 48 1.54 -0.84 -0.29
C ALA A 48 1.89 -0.72 -1.78
N CYS A 49 3.02 -1.30 -2.15
CA CYS A 49 3.48 -1.42 -3.52
C CYS A 49 4.04 -2.83 -3.76
N PHE A 50 3.77 -3.37 -4.95
CA PHE A 50 4.28 -4.66 -5.35
C PHE A 50 5.24 -4.49 -6.52
N TYR A 51 6.53 -4.69 -6.28
CA TYR A 51 7.59 -4.49 -7.24
C TYR A 51 7.92 -5.77 -7.99
N HIS A 52 8.21 -5.61 -9.28
CA HIS A 52 8.85 -6.65 -10.08
C HIS A 52 10.33 -6.69 -9.73
N LYS A 53 10.89 -7.89 -9.65
CA LYS A 53 12.31 -8.14 -9.37
C LYS A 53 12.86 -9.16 -10.36
N GLY A 54 14.19 -9.16 -10.50
CA GLY A 54 14.90 -10.13 -11.34
C GLY A 54 14.36 -10.16 -12.78
N ALA A 55 14.01 -11.34 -13.26
CA ALA A 55 13.57 -11.56 -14.63
C ALA A 55 12.24 -10.85 -15.00
N ALA A 56 11.40 -10.50 -14.03
CA ALA A 56 10.16 -9.76 -14.28
C ALA A 56 10.35 -8.24 -14.38
N TYR A 57 11.52 -7.73 -14.00
CA TYR A 57 11.77 -6.30 -14.03
C TYR A 57 11.86 -5.79 -15.48
N GLY A 58 11.02 -4.82 -15.82
CA GLY A 58 10.91 -4.27 -17.17
C GLY A 58 10.01 -5.08 -18.11
N VAL A 59 9.34 -6.13 -17.62
CA VAL A 59 8.46 -6.98 -18.42
C VAL A 59 7.03 -6.85 -17.92
N ALA A 60 6.11 -6.49 -18.82
CA ALA A 60 4.70 -6.37 -18.52
C ALA A 60 4.12 -7.73 -18.09
N ALA A 61 3.58 -7.80 -16.86
CA ALA A 61 2.92 -8.98 -16.33
C ALA A 61 1.72 -8.58 -15.45
N PRO A 62 0.70 -9.46 -15.30
CA PRO A 62 -0.42 -9.19 -14.41
C PRO A 62 0.05 -9.09 -12.97
N THR A 63 -0.17 -7.94 -12.36
CA THR A 63 0.32 -7.62 -11.02
C THR A 63 -0.77 -6.94 -10.23
N TYR A 64 -0.83 -7.28 -8.94
CA TYR A 64 -1.85 -6.84 -8.00
C TYR A 64 -1.25 -6.29 -6.72
N VAL A 65 -1.84 -5.25 -6.17
CA VAL A 65 -1.60 -4.86 -4.78
C VAL A 65 -2.84 -4.24 -4.14
N ARG A 66 -3.03 -4.51 -2.85
CA ARG A 66 -4.04 -3.87 -2.01
C ARG A 66 -3.56 -3.76 -0.57
N ALA A 67 -3.93 -2.66 0.09
CA ALA A 67 -3.63 -2.40 1.49
C ALA A 67 -4.90 -2.44 2.36
N TYR A 68 -4.72 -2.80 3.62
CA TYR A 68 -5.76 -2.94 4.62
C TYR A 68 -5.31 -2.28 5.92
N ARG A 69 -6.26 -1.62 6.59
CA ARG A 69 -6.13 -1.27 8.01
C ARG A 69 -6.87 -2.33 8.81
N CYS A 70 -6.18 -2.91 9.78
CA CYS A 70 -6.74 -3.94 10.66
C CYS A 70 -7.50 -3.30 11.83
N THR A 71 -8.40 -4.05 12.49
CA THR A 71 -8.99 -3.62 13.77
C THR A 71 -7.99 -3.75 14.92
N GLN A 72 -7.00 -4.63 14.76
CA GLN A 72 -5.98 -4.90 15.76
C GLN A 72 -4.94 -3.77 15.86
N GLN A 73 -4.36 -3.63 17.04
CA GLN A 73 -3.34 -2.63 17.36
C GLN A 73 -2.01 -3.27 17.83
N SER A 74 -1.91 -4.61 17.78
CA SER A 74 -0.71 -5.36 18.19
C SER A 74 -0.62 -6.73 17.52
N GLY A 75 0.55 -7.35 17.61
CA GLY A 75 0.81 -8.77 17.34
C GLY A 75 1.26 -9.12 15.91
N GLU A 76 2.24 -8.39 15.38
CA GLU A 76 2.76 -8.51 14.01
C GLU A 76 2.89 -9.95 13.46
N GLY A 77 2.70 -10.08 12.14
CA GLY A 77 2.76 -11.33 11.37
C GLY A 77 1.51 -12.22 11.45
N GLN A 78 0.58 -11.96 12.36
CA GLN A 78 -0.67 -12.73 12.46
C GLN A 78 -1.76 -12.24 11.47
N PRO A 79 -2.87 -12.97 11.31
CA PRO A 79 -3.98 -12.55 10.45
C PRO A 79 -4.55 -11.17 10.81
N CYS A 80 -4.97 -10.43 9.79
CA CYS A 80 -5.58 -9.11 9.90
C CYS A 80 -7.11 -9.21 9.80
N THR A 81 -7.83 -8.65 10.78
CA THR A 81 -9.28 -8.43 10.65
C THR A 81 -9.50 -7.07 10.01
N VAL A 82 -9.96 -7.05 8.76
CA VAL A 82 -10.04 -5.82 7.95
C VAL A 82 -11.08 -4.86 8.54
N ALA A 83 -10.62 -3.67 8.93
CA ALA A 83 -11.48 -2.55 9.34
C ALA A 83 -11.72 -1.56 8.19
N ALA A 84 -10.71 -1.37 7.33
CA ALA A 84 -10.79 -0.57 6.12
C ALA A 84 -9.83 -1.13 5.07
N SER A 85 -10.12 -0.87 3.79
CA SER A 85 -9.28 -1.31 2.67
C SER A 85 -9.10 -0.17 1.69
N SER A 86 -7.94 -0.11 1.04
CA SER A 86 -7.75 0.70 -0.15
C SER A 86 -8.56 0.11 -1.32
N SER A 87 -8.67 0.86 -2.42
CA SER A 87 -8.90 0.25 -3.73
C SER A 87 -7.75 -0.70 -4.07
N GLU A 88 -8.01 -1.68 -4.93
CA GLU A 88 -6.95 -2.50 -5.51
C GLU A 88 -6.28 -1.77 -6.67
N ASP A 89 -5.01 -2.11 -6.90
CA ASP A 89 -4.36 -1.90 -8.18
C ASP A 89 -4.19 -3.23 -8.87
N PHE A 90 -4.74 -3.37 -10.07
CA PHE A 90 -4.63 -4.59 -10.86
C PHE A 90 -4.49 -4.24 -12.34
N GLY A 91 -3.50 -4.84 -13.00
CA GLY A 91 -3.21 -4.57 -14.39
C GLY A 91 -1.90 -5.21 -14.82
N ASN A 92 -1.52 -4.98 -16.07
CA ASN A 92 -0.23 -5.41 -16.60
C ASN A 92 0.81 -4.30 -16.37
N TYR A 93 1.72 -4.52 -15.42
CA TYR A 93 2.77 -3.56 -15.07
C TYR A 93 4.13 -4.12 -15.45
N ALA A 94 5.08 -3.25 -15.81
CA ALA A 94 6.45 -3.66 -16.12
C ALA A 94 7.41 -3.57 -14.92
N TYR A 95 7.05 -2.77 -13.91
CA TYR A 95 7.96 -2.42 -12.82
C TYR A 95 7.34 -2.59 -11.44
N TYR A 96 6.11 -2.10 -11.24
CA TYR A 96 5.38 -2.27 -10.00
C TYR A 96 3.89 -1.96 -10.17
N ALA A 97 3.07 -2.54 -9.29
CA ALA A 97 1.70 -2.10 -9.04
C ALA A 97 1.65 -1.30 -7.73
N GLY A 98 0.73 -0.35 -7.63
CA GLY A 98 0.61 0.61 -6.54
C GLY A 98 1.00 2.03 -6.97
N PRO A 99 0.98 3.00 -6.04
CA PRO A 99 0.76 2.83 -4.60
C PRO A 99 -0.73 2.70 -4.24
N ARG A 100 -1.04 1.85 -3.24
CA ARG A 100 -2.38 1.74 -2.65
C ARG A 100 -2.31 1.92 -1.13
N GLY A 101 -3.04 2.90 -0.61
CA GLY A 101 -2.89 3.32 0.78
C GLY A 101 -4.18 3.32 1.58
N VAL A 102 -4.01 3.18 2.90
CA VAL A 102 -5.05 3.26 3.92
C VAL A 102 -4.64 4.32 4.94
N THR A 103 -5.58 5.17 5.33
CA THR A 103 -5.36 6.30 6.26
C THR A 103 -5.88 5.99 7.67
N GLY A 104 -5.51 6.83 8.64
CA GLY A 104 -5.91 6.67 10.04
C GLY A 104 -5.30 5.41 10.65
N THR A 105 -4.02 5.16 10.38
CA THR A 105 -3.29 3.95 10.80
C THR A 105 -2.39 4.16 12.01
N ALA A 106 -2.27 5.38 12.55
CA ALA A 106 -1.31 5.70 13.62
C ALA A 106 -1.41 4.86 14.91
N ASN A 107 -2.50 4.10 15.10
CA ASN A 107 -2.67 3.18 16.23
C ASN A 107 -3.25 1.83 15.80
N TYR A 108 -3.17 1.47 14.52
CA TYR A 108 -3.74 0.25 13.98
C TYR A 108 -2.71 -0.46 13.13
N CYS A 109 -2.65 -1.78 13.27
CA CYS A 109 -1.86 -2.57 12.36
C CYS A 109 -2.40 -2.43 10.93
N VAL A 110 -1.52 -2.63 9.97
CA VAL A 110 -1.85 -2.67 8.55
C VAL A 110 -1.46 -3.99 7.94
N ALA A 111 -2.13 -4.39 6.88
CA ALA A 111 -1.74 -5.56 6.11
C ALA A 111 -1.76 -5.19 4.63
N ALA A 112 -1.00 -5.92 3.84
CA ALA A 112 -1.06 -5.84 2.40
C ALA A 112 -1.02 -7.23 1.78
N VAL A 113 -1.64 -7.33 0.62
CA VAL A 113 -1.55 -8.50 -0.25
C VAL A 113 -1.13 -8.01 -1.62
N GLY A 114 -0.18 -8.71 -2.23
CA GLY A 114 0.18 -8.49 -3.62
C GLY A 114 0.57 -9.79 -4.30
N TYR A 115 0.45 -9.80 -5.62
CA TYR A 115 0.91 -10.92 -6.42
C TYR A 115 1.36 -10.49 -7.81
N ILE A 116 2.13 -11.36 -8.45
CA ILE A 116 2.48 -11.31 -9.88
C ILE A 116 2.20 -12.67 -10.51
N ASP A 117 1.57 -12.66 -11.69
CA ASP A 117 1.44 -13.83 -12.55
C ASP A 117 2.63 -13.87 -13.51
N TRP A 118 3.53 -14.83 -13.32
CA TRP A 118 4.79 -14.92 -14.03
C TRP A 118 5.06 -16.35 -14.52
N GLN A 119 5.33 -16.50 -15.81
CA GLN A 119 5.62 -17.80 -16.46
C GLN A 119 4.59 -18.90 -16.14
N GLY A 120 3.31 -18.54 -16.02
CA GLY A 120 2.22 -19.48 -15.74
C GLY A 120 1.99 -19.79 -14.25
N TYR A 121 2.75 -19.16 -13.34
CA TYR A 121 2.61 -19.30 -11.89
C TYR A 121 2.21 -17.98 -11.23
N ARG A 122 1.40 -18.05 -10.17
CA ARG A 122 1.07 -16.88 -9.34
C ARG A 122 1.95 -16.86 -8.09
N TYR A 123 2.72 -15.78 -7.93
CA TYR A 123 3.56 -15.54 -6.77
C TYR A 123 2.88 -14.54 -5.84
N THR A 124 2.19 -15.04 -4.81
CA THR A 124 1.43 -14.22 -3.86
C THR A 124 2.23 -14.01 -2.58
N ILE A 125 2.22 -12.77 -2.08
CA ILE A 125 2.73 -12.40 -0.76
C ILE A 125 1.59 -11.78 0.04
N SER A 126 1.43 -12.23 1.28
CA SER A 126 0.52 -11.65 2.26
C SER A 126 1.33 -11.30 3.49
N SER A 127 1.35 -10.02 3.85
CA SER A 127 2.20 -9.56 4.96
C SER A 127 1.73 -10.03 6.33
N GLY A 128 0.46 -10.44 6.46
CA GLY A 128 -0.20 -10.41 7.76
C GLY A 128 -0.24 -8.98 8.32
N ARG A 129 -0.60 -8.82 9.60
CA ARG A 129 -0.62 -7.50 10.25
C ARG A 129 0.80 -7.01 10.55
N GLN A 130 1.08 -5.75 10.27
CA GLN A 130 2.40 -5.10 10.29
C GLN A 130 2.26 -3.67 10.82
N GLY A 131 3.32 -3.10 11.38
CA GLY A 131 3.31 -1.70 11.82
C GLY A 131 2.28 -1.45 12.92
N CYS A 132 2.16 -2.44 13.81
CA CYS A 132 1.53 -2.26 15.11
C CYS A 132 2.55 -1.59 16.04
#